data_AF-A0A843YPC8-F1
#
_entry.id   AF-A0A843YPC8-F1
#
_cell.length_a   1.000
_cell.length_b   1.000
_cell.length_c   1.000
_cell.angle_alpha   90.00
_cell.angle_beta   90.00
_cell.angle_gamma   90.00
#
_symmetry.space_group_name_H-M   'P 1'
#
loop_
_entity.id
_entity.type
_entity.pdbx_description
1 polymer ?
#
loop_
_entity_poly.entity_id
_entity_poly.type
_entity_poly.pdbx_seq_one_letter_code
_entity_poly.pdbx_strand_id
1 'polypeptide(L)'
;MQKLVGLFSRKDQPQNASISAPKKLLNVIQAAIATPAEPANQPPSLPASPMQTNSFELQDDSIQDREMALQAMIKAREWFEQAEPSSPVSVLLRQAEKMVGRRFSEVVQCIPLELLERWEQEEKG
;
A
#
# COMPACT_ATOMS: atom_id res chain seq x y z
N MET A 1 -37.46 -5.25 -21.49
CA MET A 1 -36.50 -4.33 -20.85
C MET A 1 -35.38 -5.19 -20.27
N GLN A 2 -34.27 -5.35 -21.01
CA GLN A 2 -32.92 -4.82 -20.67
C GLN A 2 -32.38 -5.42 -19.35
N LYS A 3 -31.70 -6.58 -19.37
CA LYS A 3 -30.22 -6.81 -19.55
C LYS A 3 -29.45 -6.55 -18.23
N LEU A 4 -28.48 -7.34 -17.75
CA LEU A 4 -27.78 -8.54 -18.20
C LEU A 4 -26.99 -9.03 -16.96
N VAL A 5 -27.12 -10.29 -16.58
CA VAL A 5 -26.18 -10.94 -15.65
C VAL A 5 -24.90 -11.26 -16.42
N GLY A 6 -23.84 -10.49 -16.24
CA GLY A 6 -22.50 -10.78 -16.76
C GLY A 6 -21.69 -11.46 -15.67
N LEU A 7 -21.58 -12.79 -15.66
CA LEU A 7 -20.44 -13.53 -16.23
C LEU A 7 -19.09 -12.84 -15.96
N PHE A 8 -18.45 -13.21 -14.84
CA PHE A 8 -17.01 -13.04 -14.66
C PHE A 8 -16.28 -13.99 -15.65
N SER A 9 -16.10 -13.53 -16.89
CA SER A 9 -15.27 -14.21 -17.89
C SER A 9 -13.79 -13.98 -17.55
N ARG A 10 -13.18 -14.99 -16.91
CA ARG A 10 -11.74 -15.14 -16.72
C ARG A 10 -11.07 -15.56 -18.03
N LYS A 11 -10.81 -14.61 -18.93
CA LYS A 11 -9.85 -14.79 -20.02
C LYS A 11 -9.34 -13.43 -20.46
N ASP A 12 -8.04 -13.37 -20.73
CA ASP A 12 -7.23 -12.20 -21.11
C ASP A 12 -6.54 -11.48 -19.96
N GLN A 13 -5.49 -12.14 -19.46
CA GLN A 13 -4.40 -11.49 -18.74
C GLN A 13 -3.37 -10.97 -19.76
N PRO A 14 -3.23 -9.65 -19.97
CA PRO A 14 -2.07 -9.14 -20.71
C PRO A 14 -0.84 -9.24 -19.81
N GLN A 15 0.20 -9.90 -20.35
CA GLN A 15 1.52 -9.99 -19.73
C GLN A 15 2.09 -8.58 -19.58
N ASN A 16 2.34 -8.15 -18.34
CA ASN A 16 2.83 -6.80 -18.08
C ASN A 16 4.27 -6.67 -18.56
N ALA A 17 4.43 -5.77 -19.52
CA ALA A 17 5.66 -5.40 -20.17
C ALA A 17 6.61 -4.69 -19.20
N SER A 18 7.89 -4.92 -19.47
CA SER A 18 9.07 -4.23 -18.93
C SER A 18 8.86 -2.73 -18.72
N ILE A 19 8.91 -2.26 -17.47
CA ILE A 19 8.96 -0.83 -17.16
C ILE A 19 10.42 -0.44 -16.97
N SER A 20 10.90 0.32 -17.95
CA SER A 20 12.23 0.93 -18.06
C SER A 20 12.43 2.02 -17.01
N ALA A 21 13.47 1.89 -16.17
CA ALA A 21 13.92 2.94 -15.26
C ALA A 21 14.75 4.00 -16.03
N PRO A 22 14.55 5.31 -15.81
CA PRO A 22 15.32 6.34 -16.50
C PRO A 22 16.75 6.43 -15.96
N LYS A 23 17.72 6.02 -16.80
CA LYS A 23 19.15 6.33 -16.66
C LYS A 23 19.40 7.79 -17.03
N LYS A 24 19.61 8.66 -16.03
CA LYS A 24 20.51 9.83 -16.12
C LYS A 24 20.42 10.60 -14.81
N LEU A 25 21.48 10.54 -14.01
CA LEU A 25 22.21 11.72 -13.53
C LEU A 25 23.63 11.26 -13.19
N LEU A 26 24.40 11.02 -14.25
CA LEU A 26 25.85 10.95 -14.22
C LEU A 26 26.40 12.39 -14.25
N ASN A 27 27.19 12.72 -13.23
CA ASN A 27 28.33 13.64 -13.22
C ASN A 27 28.20 15.08 -13.75
N VAL A 28 28.33 16.03 -12.81
CA VAL A 28 28.90 17.39 -12.96
C VAL A 28 29.98 17.51 -11.86
N ILE A 29 31.25 17.15 -12.13
CA ILE A 29 32.40 18.04 -12.49
C ILE A 29 32.63 19.15 -11.42
N GLN A 30 33.52 18.96 -10.44
CA GLN A 30 35.00 19.15 -10.41
C GLN A 30 35.45 20.58 -10.04
N ALA A 31 36.31 20.71 -9.02
CA ALA A 31 37.32 21.78 -8.95
C ALA A 31 38.58 21.27 -8.23
N ALA A 32 39.66 21.11 -9.01
CA ALA A 32 41.02 20.87 -8.54
C ALA A 32 41.69 22.20 -8.17
N ILE A 33 42.60 22.23 -7.18
CA ILE A 33 44.06 22.42 -7.33
C ILE A 33 44.73 22.67 -5.96
N ALA A 34 45.78 21.89 -5.65
CA ALA A 34 47.07 22.29 -5.07
C ALA A 34 47.77 21.11 -4.38
N THR A 35 48.77 20.53 -5.05
CA THR A 35 49.90 19.76 -4.47
C THR A 35 51.03 20.76 -4.10
N PRO A 36 52.15 20.42 -3.39
CA PRO A 36 52.56 19.17 -2.72
C PRO A 36 53.26 19.36 -1.33
N ALA A 37 53.39 18.29 -0.51
CA ALA A 37 54.53 18.05 0.39
C ALA A 37 54.50 16.63 1.02
N GLU A 38 55.53 15.83 0.73
CA GLU A 38 55.98 14.59 1.42
C GLU A 38 56.55 14.88 2.83
N PRO A 39 56.97 13.90 3.68
CA PRO A 39 56.75 12.43 3.73
C PRO A 39 56.39 11.92 5.17
N ALA A 40 56.33 10.59 5.33
CA ALA A 40 56.57 9.81 6.57
C ALA A 40 55.38 9.09 7.25
N ASN A 41 55.25 7.81 6.89
CA ASN A 41 55.27 6.67 7.82
C ASN A 41 53.99 6.32 8.62
N GLN A 42 52.99 5.70 7.99
CA GLN A 42 52.04 4.77 8.65
C GLN A 42 51.56 3.67 7.69
N PRO A 43 51.45 2.39 8.10
CA PRO A 43 50.82 1.34 7.30
C PRO A 43 49.32 1.63 7.11
N PRO A 44 48.69 1.23 5.98
CA PRO A 44 47.28 1.50 5.74
C PRO A 44 46.42 0.69 6.71
N SER A 45 45.88 1.37 7.72
CA SER A 45 44.74 0.86 8.45
C SER A 45 43.53 0.93 7.51
N LEU A 46 43.12 -0.21 6.96
CA LEU A 46 41.86 -0.31 6.23
C LEU A 46 40.74 0.14 7.18
N PRO A 47 39.92 1.15 6.84
CA PRO A 47 38.70 1.38 7.58
C PRO A 47 37.83 0.16 7.34
N ALA A 48 37.54 -0.61 8.40
CA ALA A 48 36.43 -1.54 8.40
C ALA A 48 35.19 -0.71 8.08
N SER A 49 34.77 -0.74 6.82
CA SER A 49 33.50 -0.15 6.41
C SER A 49 32.43 -0.81 7.28
N PRO A 50 31.64 -0.06 8.06
CA PRO A 50 30.51 -0.66 8.72
C PRO A 50 29.64 -1.23 7.60
N MET A 51 29.56 -2.56 7.51
CA MET A 51 28.49 -3.21 6.76
C MET A 51 27.21 -2.68 7.41
N GLN A 52 26.62 -1.66 6.78
CA GLN A 52 25.24 -1.28 7.03
C GLN A 52 24.43 -2.45 6.50
N THR A 53 24.32 -3.48 7.33
CA THR A 53 23.27 -4.47 7.22
C THR A 53 22.01 -3.67 7.47
N ASN A 54 21.43 -3.10 6.41
CA ASN A 54 20.07 -2.59 6.44
C ASN A 54 19.20 -3.82 6.71
N SER A 55 19.05 -4.14 7.98
CA SER A 55 17.95 -4.93 8.48
C SER A 55 16.72 -4.16 8.02
N PHE A 56 16.07 -4.62 6.95
CA PHE A 56 14.69 -4.24 6.69
C PHE A 56 13.91 -4.84 7.86
N GLU A 57 13.88 -4.12 8.98
CA GLU A 57 12.93 -4.40 10.05
C GLU A 57 11.58 -4.41 9.36
N LEU A 58 10.93 -5.56 9.37
CA LEU A 58 9.55 -5.69 8.95
C LEU A 58 8.78 -4.72 9.85
N GLN A 59 8.47 -3.53 9.35
CA GLN A 59 7.60 -2.60 10.07
C GLN A 59 6.34 -3.40 10.40
N ASP A 60 6.05 -3.51 11.69
CA ASP A 60 4.80 -4.10 12.15
C ASP A 60 3.68 -3.15 11.73
N ASP A 61 3.11 -3.38 10.55
CA ASP A 61 1.94 -2.67 10.01
C ASP A 61 0.64 -3.04 10.79
N SER A 62 0.78 -3.43 12.06
CA SER A 62 -0.33 -3.76 12.92
C SER A 62 -1.15 -2.50 13.21
N ILE A 63 -2.45 -2.63 13.07
CA ILE A 63 -3.41 -1.57 13.35
C ILE A 63 -3.56 -1.47 14.87
N GLN A 64 -3.01 -0.41 15.47
CA GLN A 64 -2.97 -0.22 16.93
C GLN A 64 -4.19 0.50 17.49
N ASP A 65 -4.84 1.33 16.67
CA ASP A 65 -5.96 2.15 17.11
C ASP A 65 -7.03 2.32 16.02
N ARG A 66 -8.13 2.96 16.41
CA ARG A 66 -9.29 3.22 15.56
C ARG A 66 -8.96 4.16 14.39
N GLU A 67 -8.03 5.09 14.57
CA GLU A 67 -7.64 6.03 13.52
C GLU A 67 -6.82 5.32 12.45
N MET A 68 -5.84 4.50 12.85
CA MET A 68 -5.09 3.64 11.95
C MET A 68 -6.03 2.72 11.15
N ALA A 69 -7.04 2.14 11.80
CA ALA A 69 -8.04 1.32 11.13
C ALA A 69 -8.81 2.12 10.07
N LEU A 70 -9.24 3.34 10.39
CA LEU A 70 -9.93 4.22 9.45
C LEU A 70 -9.03 4.57 8.25
N GLN A 71 -7.76 4.89 8.50
CA GLN A 71 -6.81 5.19 7.42
C GLN A 71 -6.57 3.97 6.52
N ALA A 72 -6.49 2.77 7.09
CA ALA A 72 -6.40 1.54 6.31
C ALA A 72 -7.65 1.31 5.44
N MET A 73 -8.84 1.55 5.98
CA MET A 73 -10.10 1.46 5.21
C MET A 73 -10.14 2.46 4.04
N ILE A 74 -9.74 3.71 4.27
CA ILE A 74 -9.67 4.75 3.24
C ILE A 74 -8.72 4.33 2.11
N LYS A 75 -7.50 3.88 2.46
CA LYS A 75 -6.52 3.37 1.48
C LYS A 75 -7.08 2.20 0.66
N ALA A 76 -7.74 1.25 1.33
CA ALA A 76 -8.37 0.13 0.65
C ALA A 76 -9.47 0.60 -0.32
N ARG A 77 -10.34 1.53 0.10
CA ARG A 77 -11.40 2.10 -0.76
C ARG A 77 -10.81 2.76 -2.00
N GLU A 78 -9.81 3.60 -1.82
CA GLU A 78 -9.15 4.31 -2.92
C GLU A 78 -8.53 3.35 -3.93
N TRP A 79 -7.93 2.26 -3.44
CA TRP A 79 -7.43 1.19 -4.31
C TRP A 79 -8.58 0.56 -5.13
N PHE A 80 -9.69 0.18 -4.50
CA PHE A 80 -10.84 -0.40 -5.22
C PHE A 80 -11.45 0.58 -6.23
N GLU A 81 -11.55 1.86 -5.90
CA GLU A 81 -12.07 2.88 -6.83
C GLU A 81 -11.20 3.03 -8.09
N GLN A 82 -9.88 2.83 -7.97
CA GLN A 82 -8.93 2.96 -9.07
C GLN A 82 -8.73 1.64 -9.85
N ALA A 83 -8.55 0.54 -9.14
CA ALA A 83 -8.25 -0.77 -9.71
C ALA A 83 -9.51 -1.48 -10.21
N GLU A 84 -10.64 -1.32 -9.51
CA GLU A 84 -11.89 -2.03 -9.78
C GLU A 84 -13.13 -1.12 -9.63
N PRO A 85 -13.31 -0.10 -10.49
CA PRO A 85 -14.36 0.91 -10.32
C PRO A 85 -15.80 0.38 -10.34
N SER A 86 -16.03 -0.84 -10.84
CA SER A 86 -17.34 -1.50 -10.81
C SER A 86 -17.55 -2.42 -9.59
N SER A 87 -16.55 -2.54 -8.70
CA SER A 87 -16.63 -3.39 -7.52
C SER A 87 -17.56 -2.77 -6.46
N PRO A 88 -18.56 -3.52 -5.94
CA PRO A 88 -19.43 -3.04 -4.86
C PRO A 88 -18.68 -2.84 -3.54
N VAL A 89 -17.47 -3.39 -3.38
CA VAL A 89 -16.66 -3.30 -2.16
C VAL A 89 -16.30 -1.85 -1.84
N SER A 90 -16.00 -1.04 -2.85
CA SER A 90 -15.71 0.40 -2.66
C SER A 90 -16.88 1.15 -1.99
N VAL A 91 -18.11 0.82 -2.36
CA VAL A 91 -19.33 1.40 -1.80
C VAL A 91 -19.52 0.96 -0.34
N LEU A 92 -19.28 -0.31 -0.05
CA LEU A 92 -19.36 -0.86 1.31
C LEU A 92 -18.31 -0.24 2.23
N LEU A 93 -17.07 -0.08 1.76
CA LEU A 93 -16.00 0.58 2.51
C LEU A 93 -16.36 2.04 2.82
N ARG A 94 -16.89 2.78 1.84
CA ARG A 94 -17.38 4.15 2.07
C ARG A 94 -18.50 4.22 3.12
N GLN A 95 -19.38 3.23 3.15
CA GLN A 95 -20.43 3.18 4.17
C GLN A 95 -19.86 2.85 5.55
N ALA A 96 -18.91 1.92 5.63
CA ALA A 96 -18.22 1.57 6.85
C ALA A 96 -17.41 2.75 7.42
N GLU A 97 -16.71 3.53 6.57
CA GLU A 97 -15.99 4.75 6.96
C GLU A 97 -16.89 5.73 7.72
N LYS A 98 -18.12 5.96 7.22
CA LYS A 98 -19.10 6.87 7.87
C LYS A 98 -19.61 6.37 9.22
N MET A 99 -19.52 5.06 9.48
CA MET A 99 -19.93 4.46 10.74
C MET A 99 -18.82 4.54 11.80
N VAL A 100 -17.56 4.74 11.40
CA VAL A 100 -16.45 4.87 12.33
C VAL A 100 -16.67 6.10 13.24
N GLY A 101 -16.61 5.88 14.55
CA GLY A 101 -16.75 6.91 15.59
C GLY A 101 -18.19 7.11 16.07
N ARG A 102 -19.19 6.55 15.36
CA ARG A 102 -20.59 6.63 15.76
C ARG A 102 -20.92 5.66 16.89
N ARG A 103 -21.98 5.97 17.64
CA ARG A 103 -22.47 5.06 18.69
C ARG A 103 -23.13 3.85 18.05
N PHE A 104 -23.06 2.70 18.75
CA PHE A 104 -23.68 1.45 18.28
C PHE A 104 -25.15 1.61 17.88
N SER A 105 -25.94 2.32 18.70
CA SER A 105 -27.36 2.59 18.45
C SER A 105 -27.62 3.35 17.13
N GLU A 106 -26.67 4.16 16.69
CA GLU A 106 -26.75 4.86 15.40
C GLU A 106 -26.31 3.98 14.23
N VAL A 107 -25.29 3.14 14.45
CA VAL A 107 -24.75 2.24 13.42
C VAL A 107 -25.75 1.14 13.07
N VAL A 108 -26.39 0.52 14.07
CA VAL A 108 -27.36 -0.57 13.84
C VAL A 108 -28.56 -0.12 13.01
N GLN A 109 -28.93 1.16 13.07
CA GLN A 109 -30.00 1.72 12.23
C GLN A 109 -29.59 1.91 10.76
N CYS A 110 -28.29 1.89 10.46
CA CYS A 110 -27.76 2.08 9.12
C CYS A 110 -27.63 0.76 8.33
N ILE A 111 -27.75 -0.40 8.99
CA ILE A 111 -27.57 -1.72 8.39
C ILE A 111 -28.90 -2.49 8.51
N PRO A 112 -29.55 -2.84 7.39
CA PRO A 112 -30.78 -3.65 7.43
C PRO A 112 -30.52 -5.00 8.11
N LEU A 113 -31.39 -5.38 9.05
CA LEU A 113 -31.20 -6.60 9.83
C LEU A 113 -31.26 -7.86 8.96
N GLU A 114 -32.14 -7.86 7.96
CA GLU A 114 -32.33 -8.97 7.03
C GLU A 114 -31.08 -9.23 6.19
N LEU A 115 -30.27 -8.19 5.95
CA LEU A 115 -29.00 -8.30 5.24
C LEU A 115 -27.94 -8.97 6.11
N LEU A 116 -27.87 -8.61 7.40
CA LEU A 116 -26.96 -9.24 8.35
C LEU A 116 -27.28 -10.72 8.53
N GLU A 117 -28.56 -11.05 8.67
CA GLU A 117 -29.03 -12.44 8.76
C GLU A 117 -28.57 -13.25 7.54
N ARG A 118 -28.75 -12.71 6.32
CA ARG A 118 -28.28 -13.38 5.10
C ARG A 118 -26.79 -13.65 5.09
N TRP A 119 -25.96 -12.67 5.43
CA TRP A 119 -24.51 -12.86 5.46
C TRP A 119 -24.07 -13.88 6.51
N GLU A 120 -24.74 -13.94 7.67
CA GLU A 120 -24.43 -14.95 8.68
C GLU A 120 -24.81 -16.38 8.25
N GLN A 121 -25.88 -16.54 7.47
CA GLN A 121 -26.28 -17.86 6.94
C GLN A 121 -25.34 -18.34 5.82
N GLU A 122 -24.84 -17.42 4.98
CA GLU A 122 -23.88 -17.75 3.91
C GLU A 122 -22.54 -18.27 4.46
N GLU A 123 -22.11 -17.82 5.66
CA GLU A 123 -20.89 -18.31 6.34
C GLU A 123 -21.04 -19.69 7.01
N LYS A 124 -22.28 -20.16 7.24
CA LYS A 124 -22.57 -21.43 7.94
C LYS A 124 -22.86 -22.61 6.99
N GLY A 125 -22.93 -22.37 5.68
CA GLY A 125 -23.23 -23.37 4.64
C GLY A 125 -21.99 -23.86 3.91
#